data_AF-A0A957D422-F1
#
_entry.id   AF-A0A957D422-F1
#
_cell.length_a   1.000
_cell.length_b   1.000
_cell.length_c   1.000
_cell.angle_alpha   90.00
_cell.angle_beta   90.00
_cell.angle_gamma   90.00
#
_symmetry.space_group_name_H-M   'P 1'
#
loop_
_entity.id
_entity.type
_entity.pdbx_description
1 polymer ?
#
loop_
_entity_poly.entity_id
_entity_poly.type
_entity_poly.pdbx_seq_one_letter_code
_entity_poly.pdbx_strand_id
1 'polypeptide(L)'
;MSAPEEIKHKTTVQQCDDGWTEIVYYKTAIVRFNNETIVLNTGGYKTATTQSRMNFVSRKFNLGYLVRRPKQNWTVEYEGQTVAFDTEAVRLNRVTGEVTSQ
;
A
#
# COMPACT_ATOMS: atom_id res chain seq x y z
N MET A 1 -3.62 -0.15 22.78
CA MET A 1 -3.93 0.96 21.86
C MET A 1 -2.65 1.74 21.58
N SER A 2 -1.92 1.35 20.54
CA SER A 2 -0.70 2.06 20.12
C SER A 2 -1.08 3.36 19.43
N ALA A 3 -0.43 4.46 19.81
CA ALA A 3 -0.68 5.76 19.20
C ALA A 3 -0.33 5.73 17.71
N PRO A 4 -1.09 6.41 16.85
CA PRO A 4 -0.77 6.47 15.44
C PRO A 4 0.55 7.20 15.20
N GLU A 5 1.49 6.56 14.50
CA GLU A 5 2.75 7.19 14.13
C GLU A 5 2.51 8.12 12.92
N GLU A 6 2.78 9.41 13.07
CA GLU A 6 2.57 10.37 11.98
C GLU A 6 3.76 10.35 11.01
N ILE A 7 3.48 10.07 9.74
CA ILE A 7 4.46 10.17 8.66
C ILE A 7 4.33 11.56 8.06
N LYS A 8 5.46 12.27 7.98
CA LYS A 8 5.61 13.62 7.41
C LYS A 8 4.64 13.81 6.24
N HIS A 9 3.78 14.84 6.36
CA HIS A 9 2.71 15.26 5.43
C HIS A 9 1.31 14.58 5.54
N LYS A 10 0.66 14.61 6.71
CA LYS A 10 -0.75 14.21 6.90
C LYS A 10 -1.08 12.77 6.52
N THR A 11 -0.07 11.90 6.56
CA THR A 11 -0.25 10.45 6.49
C THR A 11 -0.04 9.88 7.88
N THR A 12 -0.96 9.06 8.33
CA THR A 12 -0.98 8.52 9.68
C THR A 12 -0.91 7.01 9.58
N VAL A 13 0.02 6.39 10.30
CA VAL A 13 0.12 4.95 10.42
C VAL A 13 -0.77 4.52 11.58
N GLN A 14 -1.72 3.64 11.31
CA GLN A 14 -2.53 2.98 12.31
C GLN A 14 -2.21 1.49 12.28
N GLN A 15 -1.75 0.95 13.40
CA GLN A 15 -1.64 -0.49 13.57
C GLN A 15 -2.94 -0.97 14.20
N CYS A 16 -3.67 -1.83 13.49
CA CYS A 16 -4.83 -2.51 14.03
C CYS A 16 -4.41 -3.72 14.85
N ASP A 17 -5.16 -4.01 15.90
CA ASP A 17 -4.96 -5.20 16.76
C ASP A 17 -5.07 -6.53 15.99
N ASP A 18 -5.70 -6.52 14.81
CA ASP A 18 -5.83 -7.67 13.89
C ASP A 18 -4.54 -7.98 13.08
N GLY A 19 -3.42 -7.30 13.39
CA GLY A 19 -2.13 -7.49 12.69
C GLY A 19 -2.01 -6.74 11.36
N TRP A 20 -2.98 -5.91 11.03
CA TRP A 20 -2.95 -5.04 9.86
C TRP A 20 -2.33 -3.69 10.18
N THR A 21 -1.51 -3.19 9.24
CA THR A 21 -1.02 -1.81 9.27
C THR A 21 -1.73 -1.01 8.19
N GLU A 22 -2.43 0.04 8.60
CA GLU A 22 -3.19 0.95 7.75
C GLU A 22 -2.49 2.30 7.68
N ILE A 23 -2.34 2.84 6.47
CA ILE A 23 -1.83 4.17 6.22
C ILE A 23 -2.98 5.05 5.80
N VAL A 24 -3.42 5.91 6.69
CA VAL A 24 -4.51 6.84 6.48
C VAL A 24 -3.96 8.17 5.96
N TYR A 25 -4.42 8.61 4.80
CA TYR A 25 -4.17 9.95 4.28
C TYR A 25 -5.44 10.79 4.39
N TYR A 26 -5.39 11.89 5.16
CA TYR A 26 -6.54 12.73 5.54
C TYR A 26 -7.67 11.98 6.27
N LYS A 27 -8.43 11.14 5.57
CA LYS A 27 -9.54 10.32 6.09
C LYS A 27 -9.69 8.98 5.35
N THR A 28 -8.75 8.63 4.49
CA THR A 28 -8.82 7.45 3.63
C THR A 28 -7.62 6.57 3.88
N ALA A 29 -7.84 5.28 4.20
CA ALA A 29 -6.76 4.29 4.25
C ALA A 29 -6.26 4.03 2.83
N ILE A 30 -5.14 4.67 2.46
CA ILE A 30 -4.57 4.58 1.11
C ILE A 30 -3.77 3.30 0.89
N VAL A 31 -3.21 2.76 1.96
CA VAL A 31 -2.44 1.51 1.94
C VAL A 31 -2.82 0.75 3.19
N ARG A 32 -3.10 -0.54 3.06
CA ARG A 32 -3.30 -1.45 4.17
C ARG A 32 -2.50 -2.70 3.89
N PHE A 33 -1.64 -3.14 4.79
CA PHE A 33 -0.84 -4.33 4.57
C PHE A 33 -0.68 -5.14 5.85
N ASN A 34 -0.48 -6.43 5.69
CA ASN A 34 -0.04 -7.36 6.72
C ASN A 34 1.08 -8.24 6.13
N ASN A 35 1.43 -9.31 6.83
CA ASN A 35 2.49 -10.23 6.39
C ASN A 35 2.13 -10.98 5.08
N GLU A 36 0.85 -11.16 4.79
CA GLU A 36 0.37 -12.01 3.69
C GLU A 36 -0.14 -11.23 2.48
N THR A 37 -0.55 -9.98 2.66
CA THR A 37 -1.29 -9.20 1.66
C THR A 37 -1.05 -7.70 1.81
N ILE A 38 -0.96 -7.00 0.69
CA ILE A 38 -0.97 -5.54 0.59
C ILE A 38 -2.21 -5.14 -0.20
N VAL A 39 -2.97 -4.20 0.34
CA VAL A 39 -4.14 -3.59 -0.27
C VAL A 39 -3.82 -2.12 -0.51
N LEU A 40 -3.82 -1.72 -1.77
CA LEU A 40 -3.65 -0.33 -2.19
C LEU A 40 -5.03 0.22 -2.52
N ASN A 41 -5.42 1.30 -1.88
CA ASN A 41 -6.71 1.94 -2.10
C ASN A 41 -6.51 3.41 -2.43
N THR A 42 -7.06 3.86 -3.55
CA THR A 42 -7.01 5.27 -3.95
C THR A 42 -8.16 6.08 -3.33
N GLY A 43 -9.20 5.41 -2.83
CA GLY A 43 -10.43 6.03 -2.34
C GLY A 43 -11.09 6.95 -3.36
N GLY A 44 -10.95 6.63 -4.64
CA GLY A 44 -11.40 7.47 -5.76
C GLY A 44 -10.43 8.59 -6.17
N TYR A 45 -9.35 8.84 -5.41
CA TYR A 45 -8.39 9.92 -5.68
C TYR A 45 -7.12 9.42 -6.36
N LYS A 46 -7.15 9.28 -7.68
CA LYS A 46 -5.97 8.94 -8.52
C LYS A 46 -5.14 10.19 -8.86
N THR A 47 -4.48 10.77 -7.86
CA THR A 47 -3.67 11.99 -8.02
C THR A 47 -2.16 11.73 -7.86
N ALA A 48 -1.32 12.61 -8.42
CA ALA A 48 0.15 12.56 -8.25
C ALA A 48 0.59 12.39 -6.78
N THR A 49 -0.19 13.00 -5.88
CA THR A 49 0.04 12.98 -4.44
C THR A 49 -0.18 11.58 -3.88
N THR A 50 -1.29 10.93 -4.21
CA THR A 50 -1.61 9.56 -3.78
C THR A 50 -0.50 8.58 -4.19
N GLN A 51 -0.04 8.66 -5.45
CA GLN A 51 1.08 7.86 -5.94
C GLN A 51 2.37 8.08 -5.13
N SER A 52 2.74 9.35 -4.93
CA SER A 52 3.95 9.71 -4.17
C SER A 52 3.89 9.19 -2.73
N ARG A 53 2.70 9.23 -2.10
CA ARG A 53 2.48 8.69 -0.75
C ARG A 53 2.60 7.17 -0.72
N MET A 54 1.93 6.47 -1.63
CA MET A 54 2.01 5.01 -1.73
C MET A 54 3.45 4.53 -1.94
N ASN A 55 4.20 5.21 -2.81
CA ASN A 55 5.60 4.89 -3.06
C ASN A 55 6.50 5.23 -1.85
N PHE A 56 6.20 6.31 -1.13
CA PHE A 56 6.91 6.65 0.10
C PHE A 56 6.69 5.59 1.18
N VAL A 57 5.45 5.15 1.38
CA VAL A 57 5.10 4.07 2.31
C VAL A 57 5.83 2.78 1.94
N SER A 58 5.79 2.41 0.65
CA SER A 58 6.49 1.21 0.18
C SER A 58 7.98 1.24 0.52
N ARG A 59 8.63 2.41 0.36
CA ARG A 59 10.03 2.59 0.73
C ARG A 59 10.25 2.59 2.24
N LYS A 60 9.38 3.25 3.02
CA LYS A 60 9.49 3.31 4.49
C LYS A 60 9.34 1.93 5.13
N PHE A 61 8.39 1.14 4.65
CA PHE A 61 8.06 -0.19 5.18
C PHE A 61 8.66 -1.34 4.37
N ASN A 62 9.52 -1.04 3.39
CA ASN A 62 10.14 -2.01 2.49
C ASN A 62 9.15 -3.02 1.88
N LEU A 63 8.01 -2.53 1.41
CA LEU A 63 6.91 -3.36 0.92
C LEU A 63 7.17 -3.94 -0.47
N GLY A 64 8.12 -3.38 -1.23
CA GLY A 64 8.56 -3.94 -2.52
C GLY A 64 7.65 -3.65 -3.71
N TYR A 65 6.57 -2.87 -3.54
CA TYR A 65 5.74 -2.41 -4.65
C TYR A 65 6.13 -1.00 -5.14
N LEU A 66 5.83 -0.70 -6.40
CA LEU A 66 6.01 0.60 -7.02
C LEU A 66 4.79 0.99 -7.86
N VAL A 67 4.11 2.06 -7.48
CA VAL A 67 2.99 2.60 -8.26
C VAL A 67 3.54 3.51 -9.35
N ARG A 68 3.20 3.21 -10.60
CA ARG A 68 3.48 4.01 -11.80
C ARG A 68 2.17 4.56 -12.38
N ARG A 69 2.25 5.76 -12.94
CA ARG A 69 1.14 6.41 -13.65
C ARG A 69 1.56 6.81 -15.07
N PRO A 70 1.58 5.88 -16.03
CA PRO A 70 1.60 6.29 -17.43
C PRO A 70 0.40 7.21 -17.74
N LYS A 71 0.53 8.06 -18.76
CA LYS A 71 -0.37 9.20 -19.06
C LYS A 71 -1.89 8.88 -19.04
N GLN A 72 -2.29 7.61 -19.20
CA GLN A 72 -3.69 7.18 -19.18
C GLN A 72 -4.04 6.07 -18.18
N ASN A 73 -3.08 5.24 -17.74
CA ASN A 73 -3.38 4.08 -16.90
C ASN A 73 -2.47 4.09 -15.69
N TRP A 74 -2.99 3.72 -14.53
CA TRP A 74 -2.16 3.49 -13.35
C TRP A 74 -1.78 2.02 -13.31
N THR A 75 -0.55 1.72 -12.93
CA THR A 75 -0.07 0.35 -12.76
C THR A 75 0.71 0.24 -11.47
N VAL A 76 0.72 -0.95 -10.88
CA VAL A 76 1.53 -1.28 -9.71
C VAL A 76 2.48 -2.39 -10.09
N GLU A 77 3.77 -2.13 -9.97
CA GLU A 77 4.79 -3.15 -10.04
C GLU A 77 4.98 -3.78 -8.65
N TYR A 78 4.92 -5.09 -8.55
CA TYR A 78 5.15 -5.84 -7.33
C TYR A 78 5.76 -7.21 -7.69
N GLU A 79 6.90 -7.56 -7.09
CA GLU A 79 7.64 -8.81 -7.36
C GLU A 79 7.90 -9.08 -8.87
N GLY A 80 8.19 -8.02 -9.64
CA GLY A 80 8.42 -8.11 -11.08
C GLY A 80 7.15 -8.27 -11.93
N GLN A 81 5.98 -8.36 -11.30
CA GLN A 81 4.68 -8.34 -11.98
C GLN A 81 4.13 -6.92 -12.05
N THR A 82 3.48 -6.58 -13.18
CA THR A 82 2.78 -5.30 -13.34
C THR A 82 1.28 -5.54 -13.32
N VAL A 83 0.61 -4.99 -12.32
CA VAL A 83 -0.85 -5.09 -12.14
C VAL A 83 -1.49 -3.76 -12.52
N ALA A 84 -2.58 -3.80 -13.29
CA ALA A 84 -3.34 -2.60 -13.62
C ALA A 84 -4.07 -2.06 -12.38
N PHE A 85 -3.93 -0.76 -12.12
CA PHE A 85 -4.61 -0.03 -11.04
C PHE A 85 -5.73 0.84 -11.59
N ASP A 86 -6.59 0.22 -12.40
CA ASP A 86 -7.74 0.86 -13.02
C ASP A 86 -8.96 0.93 -12.08
N THR A 87 -8.98 0.13 -11.02
CA THR A 87 -10.01 0.14 -9.97
C THR A 87 -9.67 1.10 -8.82
N GLU A 88 -10.62 1.26 -7.89
CA GLU A 88 -10.41 2.05 -6.67
C GLU A 88 -9.41 1.40 -5.71
N ALA A 89 -9.41 0.06 -5.66
CA ALA A 89 -8.50 -0.73 -4.83
C ALA A 89 -7.88 -1.89 -5.61
N VAL A 90 -6.61 -2.19 -5.31
CA VAL A 90 -5.84 -3.33 -5.81
C VAL A 90 -5.33 -4.12 -4.62
N ARG A 91 -5.37 -5.45 -4.74
CA ARG A 91 -4.84 -6.38 -3.76
C ARG A 91 -3.62 -7.09 -4.36
N LEU A 92 -2.53 -7.09 -3.61
CA LEU A 92 -1.28 -7.77 -3.93
C LEU A 92 -1.05 -8.81 -2.85
N ASN A 93 -0.94 -10.08 -3.24
CA ASN A 93 -0.65 -11.14 -2.29
C ASN A 93 0.85 -11.18 -2.06
N ARG A 94 1.29 -11.08 -0.80
CA ARG A 94 2.70 -11.17 -0.41
C ARG A 94 3.19 -12.60 -0.22
N VAL A 95 2.30 -13.61 -0.30
CA VAL A 95 2.53 -15.04 0.07
C VAL A 95 4.01 -15.32 0.21
N THR A 96 4.51 -15.03 1.42
CA THR A 96 5.89 -15.29 1.76
C THR A 96 5.93 -16.80 1.78
N GLY A 97 6.61 -17.36 0.78
CA GLY A 97 6.86 -18.78 0.72
C GLY A 97 7.72 -19.17 1.92
N GLU A 98 7.10 -19.35 3.08
CA GLU A 98 7.51 -20.43 3.96
C GLU A 98 7.01 -21.71 3.30
N VAL A 99 7.80 -22.17 2.32
CA VAL A 99 7.86 -23.58 1.97
C VAL A 99 8.42 -24.26 3.22
N THR A 100 7.58 -24.51 4.21
CA THR A 100 7.94 -25.41 5.31
C THR A 100 7.84 -26.82 4.74
N SER A 101 8.90 -27.25 4.06
CA SER A 101 9.14 -28.67 3.83
C SER A 101 9.53 -29.29 5.15
N GLN A 102 8.65 -30.09 5.75
CA GLN A 102 9.01 -31.21 6.62
C GLN A 102 7.93 -32.28 6.58
#